data_AF-A0A0D9XYV6-F1
#
_entry.id   AF-A0A0D9XYV6-F1
#
_cell.length_a   1.000
_cell.length_b   1.000
_cell.length_c   1.000
_cell.angle_alpha   90.00
_cell.angle_beta   90.00
_cell.angle_gamma   90.00
#
_symmetry.space_group_name_H-M   'P 1'
#
loop_
_entity.id
_entity.type
_entity.pdbx_description
1 polymer ?
#
loop_
_entity_poly.entity_id
_entity_poly.type
_entity_poly.pdbx_seq_one_letter_code
_entity_poly.pdbx_strand_id
1 'polypeptide(L)'
;MHIVHKVDTMNRVVVPVTSLGSRALFTSEIRSFSVDAAKFPAVEAGCIYYVQRDMSIYEYYHLADGWMEKYIPMANLRIADEAQACILPLTLEQVLVNYCIDDENYSELPIDVVTIVLLVC
;
A
#
# COMPACT_ATOMS: atom_id res chain seq x y z
N MET A 1 13.35 -11.19 -2.44
CA MET A 1 12.30 -11.79 -1.59
C MET A 1 12.12 -10.87 -0.39
N HIS A 2 11.01 -10.13 -0.34
CA HIS A 2 10.69 -9.25 0.78
C HIS A 2 10.08 -10.09 1.91
N ILE A 3 10.63 -9.99 3.12
CA ILE A 3 10.10 -10.69 4.30
C ILE A 3 9.23 -9.72 5.07
N VAL A 4 7.94 -10.05 5.17
CA VAL A 4 6.98 -9.27 5.96
C VAL A 4 7.00 -9.78 7.39
N HIS A 5 7.02 -8.84 8.34
CA HIS A 5 7.04 -9.17 9.76
C HIS A 5 5.86 -8.52 10.48
N LYS A 6 5.14 -9.32 11.27
CA LYS A 6 4.20 -8.81 12.26
C LYS A 6 4.95 -8.49 13.54
N VAL A 7 4.59 -7.38 14.18
CA VAL A 7 5.05 -7.11 15.55
C VAL A 7 3.96 -7.51 16.52
N ASP A 8 4.32 -8.45 17.39
CA ASP A 8 3.52 -8.82 18.53
C ASP A 8 3.92 -7.90 19.69
N THR A 9 3.10 -6.88 19.94
CA THR A 9 3.37 -5.88 20.99
C THR A 9 3.17 -6.46 22.39
N MET A 10 2.33 -7.50 22.54
CA MET A 10 2.09 -8.16 23.81
C MET A 10 3.31 -8.95 24.25
N ASN A 11 3.89 -9.70 23.32
CA ASN A 11 5.08 -10.52 23.56
C ASN A 11 6.40 -9.76 23.25
N ARG A 12 6.31 -8.54 22.69
CA ARG A 12 7.44 -7.69 22.28
C ARG A 12 8.39 -8.40 21.30
N VAL A 13 7.83 -9.15 20.36
CA VAL A 13 8.60 -9.90 19.36
C VAL A 13 8.19 -9.50 17.94
N VAL A 14 9.11 -9.72 17.00
CA VAL A 14 8.90 -9.52 15.57
C VAL A 14 8.89 -10.90 14.93
N VAL A 15 7.76 -11.28 14.30
CA VAL A 15 7.56 -12.62 13.74
C VAL A 15 7.36 -12.53 12.22
N PRO A 16 8.06 -13.34 11.41
CA PRO A 16 7.81 -13.38 9.99
C PRO A 16 6.40 -13.91 9.71
N VAL A 17 5.73 -13.32 8.73
CA VAL A 17 4.39 -13.75 8.29
C VAL A 17 4.41 -14.13 6.81
N THR A 18 3.68 -15.19 6.51
CA THR A 18 3.55 -15.74 5.14
C THR A 18 2.14 -15.53 4.57
N SER A 19 1.23 -14.91 5.32
CA SER A 19 -0.13 -14.63 4.87
C SER A 19 -0.72 -13.42 5.58
N LEU A 20 -1.54 -12.65 4.87
CA LEU A 20 -2.34 -11.55 5.41
C LEU A 20 -3.82 -11.96 5.63
N GLY A 21 -4.16 -13.24 5.43
CA GLY A 21 -5.54 -13.70 5.44
C GLY A 21 -6.39 -13.02 4.36
N SER A 22 -7.58 -12.53 4.72
CA SER A 22 -8.47 -11.81 3.78
C SER A 22 -8.07 -10.36 3.53
N ARG A 23 -6.96 -9.89 4.11
CA ARG A 23 -6.58 -8.49 4.05
C ARG A 23 -5.64 -8.21 2.88
N ALA A 24 -5.68 -6.97 2.41
CA ALA A 24 -4.67 -6.38 1.56
C ALA A 24 -4.05 -5.16 2.24
N LEU A 25 -2.78 -4.89 1.94
CA LEU A 25 -2.05 -3.73 2.45
C LEU A 25 -1.77 -2.75 1.31
N PHE A 26 -2.03 -1.47 1.55
CA PHE A 26 -1.61 -0.37 0.69
C PHE A 26 -0.59 0.45 1.46
N THR A 27 0.56 0.72 0.86
CA THR A 27 1.68 1.35 1.56
C THR A 27 2.49 2.25 0.64
N SER A 28 2.98 3.33 1.22
CA SER A 28 3.97 4.24 0.63
C SER A 28 4.89 4.76 1.74
N GLU A 29 5.80 5.65 1.37
CA GLU A 29 6.59 6.44 2.32
C GLU A 29 5.75 7.39 3.17
N ILE A 30 4.52 7.66 2.75
CA ILE A 30 3.63 8.65 3.36
C ILE A 30 2.61 7.99 4.30
N ARG A 31 1.88 7.02 3.76
CA ARG A 31 0.70 6.46 4.41
C ARG A 31 0.61 4.98 4.10
N SER A 32 0.21 4.23 5.12
CA SER A 32 -0.08 2.82 4.98
C SER A 32 -1.44 2.51 5.62
N PHE A 33 -2.22 1.66 4.97
CA PHE A 33 -3.49 1.19 5.50
C PHE A 33 -3.78 -0.22 5.00
N SER A 34 -4.77 -0.85 5.62
CA SER A 34 -5.21 -2.18 5.23
C SER A 34 -6.70 -2.23 5.03
N VAL A 35 -7.12 -3.03 4.05
CA VAL A 35 -8.52 -3.26 3.74
C VAL A 35 -8.85 -4.73 3.84
N ASP A 36 -10.12 -5.02 4.09
CA ASP A 36 -10.66 -6.37 3.94
C ASP A 36 -11.02 -6.58 2.47
N ALA A 37 -10.24 -7.39 1.76
CA ALA A 37 -10.38 -7.61 0.32
C ALA A 37 -11.76 -8.18 -0.05
N ALA A 38 -12.42 -8.90 0.88
CA ALA A 38 -13.78 -9.40 0.68
C ALA A 38 -14.82 -8.28 0.44
N LYS A 39 -14.51 -7.04 0.85
CA LYS A 39 -15.39 -5.86 0.64
C LYS A 39 -15.12 -5.12 -0.66
N PHE A 40 -14.02 -5.44 -1.35
CA PHE A 40 -13.53 -4.71 -2.51
C PHE A 40 -13.15 -5.69 -3.63
N PRO A 41 -14.05 -5.98 -4.59
CA PRO A 41 -13.83 -7.01 -5.61
C PRO A 41 -12.60 -6.80 -6.50
N ALA A 42 -12.09 -5.57 -6.59
CA ALA A 42 -10.89 -5.22 -7.36
C ALA A 42 -9.58 -5.34 -6.55
N VAL A 43 -9.66 -5.71 -5.26
CA VAL A 43 -8.51 -5.84 -4.38
C VAL A 43 -8.30 -7.31 -4.06
N GLU A 44 -7.11 -7.82 -4.34
CA GLU A 44 -6.76 -9.20 -4.04
C GLU A 44 -6.30 -9.37 -2.58
N ALA A 45 -6.81 -10.42 -1.92
CA ALA A 45 -6.42 -10.78 -0.56
C ALA A 45 -4.99 -11.31 -0.52
N GLY A 46 -4.24 -11.04 0.55
CA GLY A 46 -2.85 -11.48 0.64
C GLY A 46 -1.86 -10.58 -0.09
N CYS A 47 -2.33 -9.55 -0.80
CA CYS A 47 -1.49 -8.64 -1.57
C CYS A 47 -1.04 -7.40 -0.78
N ILE A 48 0.14 -6.91 -1.13
CA ILE A 48 0.73 -5.65 -0.68
C ILE A 48 0.94 -4.78 -1.92
N TYR A 49 0.29 -3.61 -1.95
CA TYR A 49 0.41 -2.60 -2.99
C TYR A 49 1.34 -1.50 -2.47
N TYR A 50 2.49 -1.32 -3.11
CA TYR A 50 3.50 -0.33 -2.74
C TYR A 50 3.67 0.71 -3.83
N VAL A 51 3.68 1.99 -3.44
CA VAL A 51 3.88 3.10 -4.36
C VAL A 51 4.84 4.13 -3.76
N GLN A 52 5.68 4.70 -4.62
CA GLN A 52 6.52 5.86 -4.29
C GLN A 52 5.86 7.14 -4.77
N ARG A 53 6.01 8.22 -4.00
CA ARG A 53 5.32 9.51 -4.22
C ARG A 53 5.45 10.04 -5.64
N ASP A 54 6.63 9.93 -6.23
CA ASP A 54 6.97 10.56 -7.51
C ASP A 54 6.91 9.58 -8.70
N MET A 55 6.29 8.42 -8.48
CA MET A 55 6.14 7.40 -9.52
C MET A 55 4.72 7.36 -10.09
N SER A 56 4.61 7.10 -11.39
CA SER A 56 3.36 6.79 -12.09
C SER A 56 3.14 5.27 -12.22
N ILE A 57 3.80 4.51 -11.34
CA ILE A 57 3.71 3.07 -11.27
C ILE A 57 3.64 2.70 -9.79
N TYR A 58 2.89 1.64 -9.50
CA TYR A 58 2.96 0.96 -8.23
C TYR A 58 3.33 -0.50 -8.46
N GLU A 59 3.86 -1.10 -7.41
CA GLU A 59 4.24 -2.50 -7.37
C GLU A 59 3.21 -3.23 -6.52
N TYR A 60 2.86 -4.46 -6.90
CA TYR A 60 2.06 -5.31 -6.03
C TYR A 60 2.70 -6.67 -5.82
N TYR A 61 2.52 -7.21 -4.61
CA TYR A 61 3.20 -8.40 -4.14
C TYR A 61 2.21 -9.32 -3.45
N HIS A 62 2.10 -10.57 -3.91
CA HIS A 62 1.32 -11.57 -3.20
C HIS A 62 2.21 -12.28 -2.15
N LEU A 63 1.83 -12.19 -0.88
CA LEU A 63 2.72 -12.57 0.23
C LEU A 63 2.97 -14.08 0.31
N ALA A 64 1.99 -14.90 -0.08
CA ALA A 64 2.04 -16.35 0.16
C ALA A 64 3.04 -17.09 -0.72
N ASP A 65 3.20 -16.62 -1.95
CA ASP A 65 4.00 -17.24 -3.00
C ASP A 65 5.19 -16.36 -3.39
N GLY A 66 5.29 -15.15 -2.84
CA GLY A 66 6.39 -14.22 -3.06
C GLY A 66 6.45 -13.72 -4.50
N TRP A 67 5.37 -13.89 -5.26
CA TRP A 67 5.26 -13.42 -6.63
C TRP A 67 5.10 -11.90 -6.62
N MET A 68 6.06 -11.25 -7.28
CA MET A 68 5.96 -9.86 -7.68
C MET A 68 5.33 -9.85 -9.05
N GLU A 69 4.14 -9.28 -9.17
CA GLU A 69 3.62 -8.92 -10.47
C GLU A 69 3.78 -7.42 -10.66
N LYS A 70 4.58 -7.09 -11.68
CA LYS A 70 4.61 -5.87 -12.49
C LYS A 70 4.60 -4.51 -11.78
N TYR A 71 5.43 -3.64 -12.34
CA TYR A 71 5.17 -2.21 -12.38
C TYR A 71 3.84 -1.96 -13.10
N ILE A 72 2.77 -1.73 -12.34
CA ILE A 72 1.46 -1.43 -12.90
C ILE A 72 1.37 0.09 -13.10
N PRO A 73 1.10 0.56 -14.33
CA PRO A 73 0.84 1.96 -14.56
C PRO A 73 -0.36 2.46 -13.76
N MET A 74 -0.18 3.61 -13.13
CA MET A 74 -1.26 4.38 -12.53
C MET A 74 -1.17 5.82 -13.03
N ALA A 75 -2.33 6.49 -13.10
CA ALA A 75 -2.30 7.94 -13.10
C ALA A 75 -1.93 8.38 -11.68
N ASN A 76 -0.73 8.96 -11.54
CA ASN A 76 -0.37 9.68 -10.33
C ASN A 76 -1.15 10.99 -10.34
N LEU A 77 -2.16 11.09 -9.48
CA LEU A 77 -3.10 12.22 -9.46
C LEU A 77 -2.39 13.55 -9.20
N ARG A 78 -1.33 13.55 -8.38
CA ARG A 78 -0.52 14.74 -8.09
C ARG A 78 0.22 15.22 -9.34
N ILE A 79 0.92 14.32 -10.02
CA ILE A 79 1.64 14.65 -11.27
C ILE A 79 0.66 15.10 -12.35
N ALA A 80 -0.49 14.44 -12.45
CA ALA A 80 -1.52 14.78 -13.43
C ALA A 80 -2.14 16.15 -13.16
N ASP A 81 -2.38 16.51 -11.90
CA ASP A 81 -2.88 17.82 -11.48
C ASP A 81 -1.86 18.93 -11.79
N GLU A 82 -0.58 18.73 -11.41
CA GLU A 82 0.52 19.64 -11.74
C GLU A 82 0.65 19.88 -13.26
N ALA A 83 0.40 18.83 -14.06
CA ALA A 83 0.44 18.88 -15.51
C ALA A 83 -0.89 19.34 -16.16
N GLN A 84 -1.94 19.61 -15.38
CA GLN A 84 -3.29 19.93 -15.86
C GLN A 84 -3.84 18.89 -16.87
N ALA A 85 -3.52 17.62 -16.64
CA ALA A 85 -3.86 16.53 -17.54
C ALA A 85 -5.28 15.99 -17.30
N CYS A 86 -5.97 15.58 -18.37
CA CYS A 86 -7.23 14.84 -18.24
C CYS A 86 -6.97 13.43 -17.69
N ILE A 87 -7.69 13.06 -16.63
CA ILE A 87 -7.53 11.77 -15.96
C ILE A 87 -8.72 10.87 -16.32
N LEU A 88 -8.43 9.67 -16.82
CA LEU A 88 -9.42 8.62 -17.09
C LEU A 88 -10.06 8.12 -15.79
N PRO A 89 -11.26 7.49 -15.84
CA PRO A 89 -11.82 6.86 -14.65
C PRO A 89 -10.82 5.84 -14.10
N LEU A 90 -10.38 6.08 -12.86
CA LEU A 90 -9.43 5.22 -12.16
C LEU A 90 -10.12 3.94 -11.67
N THR A 91 -9.34 2.86 -11.62
CA THR A 91 -9.77 1.66 -10.89
C THR A 91 -9.79 1.95 -9.39
N LEU A 92 -10.59 1.20 -8.63
CA LEU A 92 -10.62 1.34 -7.16
C LEU A 92 -9.22 1.14 -6.56
N GLU A 93 -8.46 0.17 -7.06
CA GLU A 93 -7.07 -0.08 -6.67
C GLU A 93 -6.20 1.16 -6.88
N GLN A 94 -6.27 1.80 -8.06
CA GLN A 94 -5.53 3.03 -8.35
C GLN A 94 -5.95 4.20 -7.45
N VAL A 95 -7.23 4.30 -7.08
CA VAL A 95 -7.69 5.30 -6.11
C VAL A 95 -7.05 5.05 -4.74
N LEU A 96 -7.07 3.80 -4.27
CA LEU A 96 -6.47 3.40 -2.98
C LEU A 96 -4.96 3.60 -2.96
N VAL A 97 -4.27 3.33 -4.07
CA VAL A 97 -2.84 3.58 -4.24
C VAL A 97 -2.54 5.09 -4.27
N ASN A 98 -3.32 5.90 -5.00
CA ASN A 98 -3.14 7.36 -4.99
C ASN A 98 -3.34 7.95 -3.59
N TYR A 99 -4.30 7.43 -2.83
CA TYR A 99 -4.51 7.85 -1.44
C TYR A 99 -3.29 7.58 -0.54
N CYS A 100 -2.46 6.58 -0.86
CA CYS A 100 -1.21 6.37 -0.15
C CYS A 100 -0.20 7.49 -0.37
N ILE A 101 -0.21 8.18 -1.51
CA ILE A 101 0.78 9.22 -1.84
C ILE A 101 0.22 10.65 -1.75
N ASP A 102 -1.07 10.77 -1.45
CA ASP A 102 -1.74 12.05 -1.22
C ASP A 102 -1.29 12.68 0.11
N ASP A 103 -0.79 13.91 0.00
CA ASP A 103 -0.31 14.74 1.11
C ASP A 103 -1.24 15.91 1.45
N GLU A 104 -2.34 16.09 0.71
CA GLU A 104 -3.41 16.97 1.16
C GLU A 104 -4.07 16.36 2.41
N ASN A 105 -3.98 17.06 3.54
CA ASN A 105 -4.30 16.58 4.90
C ASN A 105 -3.24 15.70 5.58
N TYR A 106 -1.95 15.85 5.24
CA TYR A 106 -0.88 15.41 6.14
C TYR A 106 -1.02 16.13 7.49
N SER A 107 -1.66 15.49 8.46
CA SER A 107 -1.46 15.87 9.85
C SER A 107 -0.06 15.37 10.19
N GLU A 108 0.82 16.28 10.61
CA GLU A 108 2.15 15.96 11.15
C GLU A 108 1.99 15.05 12.38
N LEU A 109 1.77 13.76 12.16
CA LEU A 109 2.27 12.76 13.08
C LEU A 109 3.71 12.52 12.64
N PRO A 110 4.70 12.80 13.48
CA PRO A 110 6.08 12.51 13.15
C PRO A 110 6.19 11.00 12.96
N ILE A 111 6.16 10.57 11.70
CA ILE A 111 6.55 9.22 11.33
C ILE A 111 8.07 9.25 11.38
N ASP A 112 8.60 9.08 12.59
CA ASP A 112 9.98 8.68 12.74
C ASP A 112 10.15 7.40 11.92
N VAL A 113 11.00 7.57 10.91
CA VAL A 113 11.57 6.57 10.01
C VAL A 113 11.60 5.20 10.72
N VAL A 114 11.03 4.15 10.09
CA VAL A 114 11.03 2.72 10.50
C VAL A 114 9.76 2.18 11.21
N THR A 115 8.65 2.92 11.33
CA THR A 115 7.40 2.34 11.90
C THR A 115 6.37 1.91 10.84
N ILE A 116 6.80 1.17 9.79
CA ILE A 116 5.91 0.21 9.09
C ILE A 116 6.08 -1.13 9.80
N VAL A 117 5.77 -1.08 11.08
CA VAL A 117 5.50 -2.27 11.87
C VAL A 117 4.01 -2.50 11.70
N LEU A 118 3.65 -3.62 11.06
CA LEU A 118 2.28 -4.06 10.83
C LEU A 118 1.46 -4.03 12.13
N LEU A 119 0.81 -2.90 12.42
CA LEU A 119 -0.26 -2.74 13.41
C LEU A 119 -1.59 -3.19 12.80
N VAL A 120 -1.58 -4.33 12.11
CA VAL A 120 -2.78 -4.93 11.52
C VAL A 120 -2.84 -6.39 11.94
N CYS A 121 -3.20 -6.60 13.20
CA CYS A 121 -3.98 -7.73 13.68
C CYS A 121 -4.87 -7.20 14.79
#